data_AF-A0AB94IHA1-F1
#
_entry.id   AF-A0AB94IHA1-F1
#
_cell.length_a   1.000
_cell.length_b   1.000
_cell.length_c   1.000
_cell.angle_alpha   90.00
_cell.angle_beta   90.00
_cell.angle_gamma   90.00
#
_symmetry.space_group_name_H-M   'P 1'
#
loop_
_entity.id
_entity.type
_entity.pdbx_description
1 polymer ?
#
loop_
_entity_poly.entity_id
_entity_poly.type
_entity_poly.pdbx_seq_one_letter_code
_entity_poly.pdbx_strand_id
1 'polypeptide(L)'
;MNITTIIELENQEVEHIAGAKLVFAQEQIDGNIIETCVECFQLEDSTETVTTEDAMQRVFDRLQQRGIIPPNVEDFSFEMPSCERPKRKPDSVPELPQKVVLSFMS
;
A
#
# COMPACT_ATOMS: atom_id res chain seq x y z
N MET A 1 -8.59 -25.41 -11.89
CA MET A 1 -8.66 -24.22 -12.75
C MET A 1 -8.05 -23.12 -11.91
N ASN A 2 -6.93 -22.52 -12.32
CA ASN A 2 -6.26 -21.54 -11.47
C ASN A 2 -6.94 -20.20 -11.67
N ILE A 3 -7.57 -19.66 -10.63
CA ILE A 3 -8.25 -18.37 -10.67
C ILE A 3 -7.36 -17.35 -9.96
N THR A 4 -6.87 -16.37 -10.69
CA THR A 4 -6.20 -15.21 -10.10
C THR A 4 -7.26 -14.19 -9.71
N THR A 5 -7.30 -13.84 -8.42
CA THR A 5 -8.16 -12.78 -7.90
C THR A 5 -7.30 -11.54 -7.67
N ILE A 6 -7.81 -10.38 -8.08
CA ILE A 6 -7.15 -9.08 -7.89
C ILE A 6 -8.11 -8.20 -7.10
N ILE A 7 -7.61 -7.60 -6.02
CA ILE A 7 -8.31 -6.67 -5.15
C ILE A 7 -7.56 -5.34 -5.21
N GLU A 8 -8.22 -4.30 -5.69
CA GLU A 8 -7.70 -2.93 -5.67
C GLU A 8 -8.26 -2.22 -4.44
N LEU A 9 -7.39 -1.67 -3.60
CA LEU A 9 -7.74 -0.93 -2.39
C LEU A 9 -7.21 0.49 -2.51
N GLU A 10 -8.01 1.48 -2.13
CA GLU A 10 -7.50 2.84 -1.96
C GLU A 10 -6.59 2.91 -0.72
N ASN A 11 -5.64 3.84 -0.72
CA ASN A 11 -4.71 4.04 0.41
C ASN A 11 -5.44 4.16 1.76
N GLN A 12 -6.54 4.91 1.81
CA GLN A 12 -7.34 5.07 3.03
C GLN A 12 -7.98 3.75 3.49
N GLU A 13 -8.35 2.86 2.56
CA GLU A 13 -8.89 1.56 2.89
C GLU A 13 -7.80 0.65 3.46
N VAL A 14 -6.61 0.67 2.86
CA VAL A 14 -5.44 -0.05 3.38
C VAL A 14 -5.10 0.43 4.77
N GLU A 15 -5.08 1.75 5.01
CA GLU A 15 -4.78 2.30 6.33
C GLU A 15 -5.80 1.86 7.38
N HIS A 16 -7.08 1.94 7.03
CA HIS A 16 -8.18 1.54 7.91
C HIS A 16 -8.17 0.04 8.20
N ILE A 17 -7.88 -0.80 7.19
CA ILE A 17 -7.79 -2.25 7.35
C ILE A 17 -6.52 -2.62 8.12
N ALA A 18 -5.38 -1.97 7.88
CA ALA A 18 -4.14 -2.22 8.63
C ALA A 18 -4.20 -1.69 10.08
N GLY A 19 -5.04 -0.68 10.34
CA GLY A 19 -5.00 0.09 11.59
C GLY A 19 -3.72 0.93 11.68
N ALA A 20 -3.19 1.38 10.54
CA ALA A 20 -1.91 2.06 10.44
C ALA A 20 -1.94 3.08 9.29
N LYS A 21 -1.34 4.24 9.46
CA LYS A 21 -1.22 5.29 8.45
C LYS A 21 0.01 5.08 7.59
N LEU A 22 -0.12 5.33 6.30
CA LEU A 22 0.99 5.35 5.35
C LEU A 22 1.89 6.55 5.68
N VAL A 23 3.15 6.27 6.02
CA VAL A 23 4.16 7.30 6.17
C VAL A 23 4.91 7.41 4.86
N PHE A 24 4.81 8.59 4.26
CA PHE A 24 5.51 8.90 3.02
C PHE A 24 6.80 9.67 3.32
N ALA A 25 7.94 9.15 2.89
CA ALA A 25 9.19 9.91 2.83
C ALA A 25 9.18 10.79 1.58
N GLN A 26 9.39 12.09 1.77
CA GLN A 26 9.57 13.03 0.67
C GLN A 26 11.05 13.38 0.53
N GLU A 27 11.69 12.97 -0.56
CA GLU A 27 13.06 13.40 -0.84
C GLU A 27 13.02 14.78 -1.54
N GLN A 28 13.72 15.77 -0.96
CA GLN A 28 13.84 17.13 -1.49
C GLN A 28 15.29 17.43 -1.86
N ILE A 29 15.55 17.86 -3.10
CA ILE A 29 16.83 18.44 -3.51
C ILE A 29 16.54 19.81 -4.14
N ASP A 30 17.24 20.85 -3.68
CA ASP A 30 17.12 22.24 -4.17
C ASP A 30 15.69 22.82 -4.16
N GLY A 31 14.94 22.58 -3.08
CA GLY A 31 13.63 23.22 -2.85
C GLY A 31 12.47 22.69 -3.69
N ASN A 32 12.69 21.64 -4.49
CA ASN A 32 11.64 20.90 -5.18
C ASN A 32 11.46 19.53 -4.52
N ILE A 33 10.20 19.09 -4.33
CA ILE A 33 9.89 17.70 -3.94
C ILE A 33 10.17 16.83 -5.16
N ILE A 34 11.13 15.90 -5.04
CA ILE A 34 11.57 15.03 -6.13
C ILE A 34 10.92 13.66 -6.05
N GLU A 35 10.58 13.21 -4.84
CA GLU A 35 10.15 11.83 -4.57
C GLU A 35 9.12 11.78 -3.43
N THR A 36 8.21 10.80 -3.48
CA THR A 36 7.28 10.50 -2.38
C THR A 36 7.13 8.98 -2.33
N CYS A 37 7.89 8.32 -1.45
CA CYS A 37 7.89 6.87 -1.28
C CYS A 37 7.13 6.49 -0.01
N VAL A 38 6.41 5.36 -0.02
CA VAL A 38 5.95 4.73 1.24
C VAL A 38 7.17 4.16 1.94
N GLU A 39 7.51 4.73 3.09
CA GLU A 39 8.69 4.32 3.87
C GLU A 39 8.31 3.25 4.91
N CYS A 40 7.19 3.48 5.60
CA CYS A 40 6.66 2.57 6.61
C CYS A 40 5.18 2.87 6.87
N PHE A 41 4.56 2.04 7.71
CA PHE A 41 3.22 2.30 8.24
C PHE A 41 3.33 2.67 9.71
N GLN A 42 2.71 3.75 10.14
CA GLN A 42 2.65 4.13 11.55
C GLN A 42 1.31 3.70 12.15
N LEU A 43 1.32 2.93 13.25
CA LEU A 43 0.08 2.52 13.91
C LEU A 43 -0.71 3.74 14.40
N GLU A 44 -2.03 3.74 14.25
CA GLU A 44 -2.85 4.93 14.58
C GLU A 44 -2.75 5.34 16.06
N ASP A 45 -2.57 4.38 16.96
CA ASP A 45 -2.52 4.58 18.41
C ASP A 45 -1.08 4.60 18.98
N SER A 46 -0.05 4.56 18.12
CA SER A 46 1.34 4.46 18.56
C SER A 46 2.31 5.24 17.66
N THR A 47 3.47 5.59 18.20
CA THR A 47 4.61 6.05 17.39
C THR A 47 5.39 4.89 16.77
N GLU A 48 4.95 3.65 17.00
CA GLU A 48 5.54 2.47 16.40
C GLU A 48 5.25 2.41 14.90
N THR A 49 6.33 2.23 14.14
CA THR A 49 6.30 1.99 12.71
C THR A 49 6.41 0.50 12.44
N VAL A 50 5.55 -0.02 11.57
CA VAL A 50 5.62 -1.38 11.03
C VAL A 50 6.08 -1.33 9.58
N THR A 51 6.72 -2.39 9.12
CA THR A 51 7.16 -2.51 7.73
C THR A 51 5.95 -2.61 6.81
N THR A 52 6.17 -2.31 5.53
CA THR A 52 5.15 -2.46 4.50
C THR A 52 4.65 -3.90 4.40
N GLU A 53 5.56 -4.88 4.49
CA GLU A 53 5.23 -6.30 4.48
C GLU A 53 4.34 -6.68 5.66
N ASP A 54 4.67 -6.23 6.87
CA ASP A 54 3.88 -6.51 8.07
C ASP A 54 2.49 -5.87 8.00
N ALA A 55 2.40 -4.65 7.48
CA ALA A 55 1.13 -3.96 7.28
C ALA A 55 0.25 -4.70 6.26
N MET A 56 0.83 -5.12 5.14
CA MET A 56 0.11 -5.85 4.09
C MET A 56 -0.30 -7.25 4.52
N GLN A 57 0.50 -7.93 5.35
CA GLN A 57 0.09 -9.18 5.98
C GLN A 57 -1.14 -8.98 6.86
N ARG A 58 -1.18 -7.92 7.69
CA ARG A 58 -2.36 -7.60 8.50
C ARG A 58 -3.59 -7.32 7.63
N VAL A 59 -3.42 -6.64 6.51
CA VAL A 59 -4.51 -6.39 5.54
C VAL A 59 -5.04 -7.70 4.99
N PHE A 60 -4.15 -8.59 4.54
CA PHE A 60 -4.51 -9.92 4.05
C PHE A 60 -5.29 -10.73 5.11
N ASP A 61 -4.76 -10.81 6.33
CA ASP A 61 -5.38 -11.55 7.42
C ASP A 61 -6.79 -11.02 7.76
N ARG A 62 -6.95 -9.69 7.77
CA ARG A 62 -8.26 -9.07 8.01
C ARG A 62 -9.23 -9.31 6.85
N LEU A 63 -8.76 -9.32 5.60
CA LEU A 63 -9.60 -9.64 4.45
C LEU A 63 -10.03 -11.12 4.46
N GLN A 64 -9.17 -12.03 4.93
CA GLN A 64 -9.55 -13.42 5.18
C GLN A 64 -10.60 -13.55 6.28
N GLN A 65 -10.40 -12.87 7.42
CA GLN A 65 -11.36 -12.87 8.53
C GLN A 65 -12.74 -12.31 8.13
N ARG A 66 -12.77 -11.35 7.21
CA ARG A 66 -14.00 -10.77 6.64
C ARG A 66 -14.66 -11.66 5.57
N GLY A 67 -14.02 -12.77 5.19
CA GLY A 67 -14.52 -13.69 4.16
C GLY A 67 -14.38 -13.16 2.73
N ILE A 68 -13.57 -12.12 2.51
CA ILE A 68 -13.29 -11.56 1.18
C ILE A 68 -12.24 -12.42 0.48
N ILE A 69 -11.18 -12.80 1.21
CA ILE A 69 -10.18 -13.76 0.75
C ILE A 69 -10.53 -15.13 1.34
N PRO A 70 -10.58 -16.20 0.53
CA PRO A 70 -10.80 -17.55 1.04
C PRO A 70 -9.72 -17.96 2.05
N PRO A 71 -10.07 -18.67 3.14
CA PRO A 71 -9.12 -19.05 4.19
C PRO A 71 -8.10 -20.11 3.75
N ASN A 72 -8.30 -20.75 2.60
CA ASN A 72 -7.38 -21.72 2.00
C ASN A 72 -6.31 -21.07 1.12
N VAL A 73 -6.31 -19.74 0.98
CA VAL A 73 -5.25 -19.00 0.29
C VAL A 73 -4.13 -18.76 1.30
N GLU A 74 -2.95 -19.31 1.05
CA GLU A 74 -1.79 -19.17 1.93
C GLU A 74 -0.81 -18.10 1.43
N ASP A 75 -0.81 -17.84 0.13
CA ASP A 75 0.12 -16.91 -0.53
C ASP A 75 -0.63 -15.78 -1.24
N PHE A 76 -0.07 -14.56 -1.14
CA PHE A 76 -0.51 -13.40 -1.89
C PHE A 76 0.67 -12.57 -2.37
N SER A 77 0.44 -11.76 -3.39
CA SER A 77 1.36 -10.74 -3.87
C SER A 77 0.67 -9.39 -3.77
N PHE A 78 1.46 -8.35 -3.50
CA PHE A 78 0.93 -7.00 -3.47
C PHE A 78 1.81 -6.07 -4.28
N GLU A 79 1.16 -5.11 -4.94
CA GLU A 79 1.81 -3.98 -5.58
C GLU A 79 1.35 -2.73 -4.85
N MET A 80 2.31 -2.06 -4.24
CA MET A 80 2.13 -0.69 -3.78
C MET A 80 2.80 0.23 -4.79
N PRO A 81 2.25 1.44 -4.98
CA PRO A 81 2.89 2.40 -5.85
C PRO A 81 4.25 2.75 -5.28
N SER A 82 5.27 2.21 -5.94
CA SER A 82 6.69 2.44 -5.64
C SER A 82 7.23 3.51 -6.57
N CYS A 83 8.34 4.10 -6.16
CA CYS A 83 8.93 5.32 -6.72
C CYS A 83 9.38 5.16 -8.17
N GLU A 84 8.45 5.39 -9.11
CA GLU A 84 8.80 5.71 -10.49
C GLU A 84 9.16 7.19 -10.59
N ARG A 85 10.38 7.46 -11.06
CA ARG A 85 10.84 8.81 -11.42
C ARG A 85 9.75 9.53 -12.24
N PRO A 86 9.18 10.66 -11.80
CA PRO A 86 8.25 11.40 -12.62
C PRO A 86 9.01 11.87 -13.89
N LYS A 87 8.70 11.28 -15.03
CA LYS A 87 9.13 11.80 -16.34
C LYS A 87 8.39 13.11 -16.58
N ARG A 88 8.99 14.21 -16.10
CA ARG A 88 8.83 15.62 -16.51
C ARG A 88 7.49 15.99 -17.16
N LYS A 89 6.65 16.74 -16.44
CA LYS A 89 6.01 18.00 -16.91
C LYS A 89 5.76 18.94 -15.71
N PRO A 90 6.06 20.24 -15.80
CA PRO A 90 6.06 21.16 -14.65
C PRO A 90 4.68 21.76 -14.28
N ASP A 91 3.55 21.18 -14.70
CA ASP A 91 2.21 21.81 -14.51
C ASP A 91 1.09 20.86 -14.05
N SER A 92 1.41 19.66 -13.57
CA SER A 92 0.41 18.74 -13.01
C SER A 92 0.70 18.54 -11.53
N VAL A 93 -0.26 18.92 -10.70
CA VAL A 93 -0.37 18.55 -9.27
C VAL A 93 0.06 17.09 -9.12
N PRO A 94 0.96 16.73 -8.20
CA PRO A 94 1.32 15.33 -8.00
C PRO A 94 0.07 14.62 -7.50
N GLU A 95 -0.61 13.91 -8.40
CA GLU A 95 -1.63 12.94 -8.04
C GLU A 95 -0.88 11.83 -7.30
N LEU A 96 -0.90 11.90 -5.97
CA LEU A 96 -0.44 10.82 -5.10
C LEU A 96 -1.02 9.51 -5.63
N PRO A 97 -0.21 8.48 -5.85
CA PRO A 97 -0.73 7.23 -6.37
C PRO A 97 -1.66 6.61 -5.32
N GLN A 98 -2.90 6.36 -5.72
CA GLN A 98 -4.02 6.20 -4.78
C GLN A 98 -4.31 4.74 -4.40
N LYS A 99 -3.78 3.77 -5.13
CA LYS A 99 -4.24 2.37 -5.05
C LYS A 99 -3.13 1.38 -4.73
N VAL A 100 -3.44 0.45 -3.86
CA VAL A 100 -2.68 -0.77 -3.58
C VAL A 100 -3.41 -1.94 -4.20
N VAL A 101 -2.66 -2.79 -4.92
CA VAL A 101 -3.21 -3.97 -5.58
C VAL A 101 -2.77 -5.20 -4.79
N LEU A 102 -3.73 -6.00 -4.33
CA LEU A 102 -3.49 -7.31 -3.72
C LEU A 102 -3.97 -8.39 -4.69
N SER A 103 -3.14 -9.40 -4.92
CA SER A 103 -3.47 -10.51 -5.81
C SER A 103 -3.12 -11.85 -5.19
N PHE A 104 -3.92 -12.86 -5.48
CA PHE A 104 -3.68 -14.23 -5.03
C PHE A 104 -4.26 -15.24 -6.00
N MET A 105 -3.80 -16.49 -5.92
CA MET A 105 -4.29 -17.60 -6.71
C MET A 105 -5.12 -18.55 -5.85
N SER A 106 -6.25 -19.00 -6.39
CA SER A 106 -7.13 -20.00 -5.78
C SER A 106 -7.57 -21.07 -6.77
#